data_AF-A0A9R1CU92-F1
#
_entry.id   AF-A0A9R1CU92-F1
#
_cell.length_a   1.000
_cell.length_b   1.000
_cell.length_c   1.000
_cell.angle_alpha   90.00
_cell.angle_beta   90.00
_cell.angle_gamma   90.00
#
_symmetry.space_group_name_H-M   'P 1'
#
loop_
_entity.id
_entity.type
_entity.pdbx_description
1 polymer ?
#
loop_
_entity_poly.entity_id
_entity_poly.type
_entity_poly.pdbx_seq_one_letter_code
_entity_poly.pdbx_strand_id
1 'polypeptide(L)'
;MNITYYSSNPVPVEYSEEEMKKVINDYLRSVKEEFSFNALSDYIVGRAIKEGKVANAANTQYSSNKMTPSSSILVSKILWNYIWNQKVFIAFGENPYTANYKDDTRFVVVK
;
A
#
# COMPACT_ATOMS: atom_id res chain seq x y z
N MET A 1 26.22 -16.59 -13.56
CA MET A 1 25.36 -15.57 -14.17
C MET A 1 23.97 -15.71 -13.55
N ASN A 2 23.51 -14.75 -12.76
CA ASN A 2 22.12 -14.73 -12.30
C ASN A 2 21.31 -13.93 -13.32
N ILE A 3 20.35 -14.57 -13.97
CA ILE A 3 19.45 -13.93 -14.95
C ILE A 3 18.28 -13.37 -14.15
N THR A 4 18.16 -12.04 -14.11
CA THR A 4 17.04 -11.35 -13.43
C THR A 4 15.89 -11.13 -14.41
N TYR A 5 14.69 -11.58 -14.05
CA TYR A 5 13.47 -11.40 -14.85
C TYR A 5 12.63 -10.25 -14.30
N TYR A 6 12.16 -9.36 -15.17
CA TYR A 6 11.23 -8.28 -14.80
C TYR A 6 9.79 -8.69 -15.05
N SER A 7 8.94 -8.60 -14.01
CA SER A 7 7.52 -8.95 -14.10
C SER A 7 6.61 -7.75 -13.88
N SER A 8 5.63 -7.59 -14.77
CA SER A 8 4.53 -6.62 -14.65
C SER A 8 3.34 -7.14 -13.85
N ASN A 9 3.40 -8.39 -13.37
CA ASN A 9 2.30 -8.99 -12.62
C ASN A 9 2.12 -8.29 -11.26
N PRO A 10 0.90 -8.29 -10.70
CA PRO A 10 0.68 -7.82 -9.35
C PRO A 10 1.56 -8.57 -8.34
N VAL A 11 2.14 -7.83 -7.39
CA VAL A 11 3.10 -8.35 -6.42
C VAL A 11 2.34 -9.01 -5.25
N PRO A 12 2.52 -10.32 -5.02
CA PRO A 12 1.94 -11.01 -3.87
C PRO A 12 2.76 -10.65 -2.62
N VAL A 13 2.17 -9.84 -1.75
CA VAL A 13 2.79 -9.44 -0.49
C VAL A 13 2.48 -10.49 0.58
N GLU A 14 3.51 -10.95 1.28
CA GLU A 14 3.45 -12.06 2.26
C GLU A 14 3.41 -11.59 3.72
N TYR A 15 2.98 -10.35 3.97
CA TYR A 15 2.74 -9.90 5.33
C TYR A 15 1.56 -10.66 5.95
N SER A 16 1.74 -11.14 7.18
CA SER A 16 0.62 -11.46 8.06
C SER A 16 -0.24 -10.22 8.33
N GLU A 17 -1.46 -10.40 8.82
CA GLU A 17 -2.35 -9.27 9.14
C GLU A 17 -1.71 -8.29 10.14
N GLU A 18 -1.01 -8.79 11.16
CA GLU A 18 -0.34 -7.95 12.17
C GLU A 18 0.86 -7.19 11.60
N GLU A 19 1.66 -7.82 10.72
CA GLU A 19 2.72 -7.13 9.99
C GLU A 19 2.15 -6.06 9.06
N MET A 20 1.06 -6.36 8.35
CA MET A 20 0.37 -5.41 7.47
C MET A 20 -0.13 -4.20 8.27
N LYS A 21 -0.77 -4.42 9.43
CA LYS A 21 -1.17 -3.34 10.35
C LYS A 21 0.02 -2.49 10.77
N LYS A 22 1.15 -3.11 11.10
CA LYS A 22 2.38 -2.38 11.48
C LYS A 22 2.89 -1.51 10.34
N VAL A 23 2.97 -2.05 9.13
CA VAL A 23 3.41 -1.32 7.92
C VAL A 23 2.48 -0.14 7.64
N ILE A 24 1.16 -0.34 7.71
CA ILE A 24 0.18 0.74 7.51
C ILE A 24 0.36 1.81 8.60
N ASN A 25 0.49 1.44 9.87
CA ASN A 25 0.71 2.42 10.95
C ASN A 25 2.00 3.23 10.76
N ASP A 26 3.10 2.59 10.35
CA ASP A 26 4.34 3.28 10.05
C ASP A 26 4.16 4.29 8.91
N TYR A 27 3.41 3.91 7.86
CA TYR A 27 3.05 4.84 6.79
C TYR A 27 2.24 6.02 7.31
N LEU A 28 1.17 5.77 8.07
CA LEU A 28 0.29 6.83 8.59
C LEU A 28 1.04 7.83 9.49
N ARG A 29 2.05 7.39 10.25
CA ARG A 29 2.92 8.29 11.03
C ARG A 29 3.75 9.23 10.16
N SER A 30 4.09 8.81 8.94
CA SER A 30 4.85 9.63 7.98
C SER A 30 3.97 10.61 7.19
N VAL A 31 2.66 10.36 7.14
CA VAL A 31 1.70 11.21 6.42
C VAL A 31 1.50 12.53 7.17
N LYS A 32 1.60 13.65 6.43
CA LYS A 32 1.38 14.98 7.02
C LYS A 32 -0.08 15.25 7.29
N GLU A 33 -0.94 14.99 6.32
CA GLU A 33 -2.36 15.36 6.38
C GLU A 33 -3.21 14.35 5.59
N GLU A 34 -2.88 14.16 4.32
CA GLU A 34 -3.66 13.35 3.39
C GLU A 34 -2.79 12.34 2.63
N PHE A 35 -3.38 11.22 2.26
CA PHE A 35 -2.78 10.19 1.41
C PHE A 35 -3.80 9.55 0.47
N SER A 36 -3.33 8.83 -0.54
CA SER A 36 -4.18 8.03 -1.43
C SER A 36 -3.99 6.53 -1.24
N PHE A 37 -4.99 5.74 -1.65
CA PHE A 37 -4.90 4.29 -1.57
C PHE A 37 -3.73 3.74 -2.40
N ASN A 38 -3.52 4.29 -3.60
CA ASN A 38 -2.39 3.88 -4.42
C ASN A 38 -1.04 4.23 -3.78
N ALA A 39 -0.91 5.41 -3.16
CA ALA A 39 0.32 5.81 -2.47
C ALA A 39 0.64 4.88 -1.28
N LEU A 40 -0.39 4.46 -0.52
CA LEU A 40 -0.23 3.45 0.53
C LEU A 40 0.17 2.10 -0.06
N SER A 41 -0.45 1.67 -1.16
CA SER A 41 -0.15 0.40 -1.82
C SER A 41 1.29 0.35 -2.34
N ASP A 42 1.75 1.42 -2.99
CA ASP A 42 3.12 1.56 -3.46
C ASP A 42 4.13 1.49 -2.30
N TYR A 43 3.82 2.14 -1.18
CA TYR A 43 4.65 2.07 0.03
C TYR A 43 4.74 0.64 0.58
N ILE A 44 3.61 -0.06 0.69
CA ILE A 44 3.55 -1.44 1.19
C ILE A 44 4.37 -2.37 0.27
N VAL A 45 4.16 -2.29 -1.04
CA VAL A 45 4.87 -3.14 -2.02
C VAL A 45 6.37 -2.83 -2.01
N GLY A 46 6.74 -1.55 -2.03
CA GLY A 46 8.14 -1.14 -1.99
C GLY A 46 8.86 -1.60 -0.71
N ARG A 47 8.18 -1.58 0.42
CA ARG A 47 8.70 -2.10 1.69
C ARG A 47 8.81 -3.63 1.67
N ALA A 48 7.78 -4.32 1.19
CA ALA A 48 7.76 -5.77 1.08
C ALA A 48 8.91 -6.30 0.21
N ILE A 49 9.18 -5.66 -0.93
CA ILE A 49 10.31 -6.00 -1.80
C ILE A 49 11.65 -5.85 -1.07
N LYS A 50 11.84 -4.74 -0.34
CA LYS A 50 13.08 -4.49 0.42
C LYS A 50 13.28 -5.48 1.56
N GLU A 51 12.20 -5.90 2.21
CA GLU A 51 12.22 -6.85 3.32
C GLU A 51 12.21 -8.32 2.87
N GLY A 52 12.13 -8.60 1.56
CA GLY A 52 12.00 -9.96 1.03
C GLY A 52 10.65 -10.62 1.36
N LYS A 53 9.62 -9.84 1.68
CA LYS A 53 8.26 -10.25 2.06
C LYS A 53 7.31 -10.31 0.85
N VAL A 54 7.83 -10.76 -0.27
CA VAL A 54 7.09 -10.95 -1.51
C VAL A 54 7.31 -12.38 -1.99
N ALA A 55 6.26 -13.02 -2.50
CA ALA A 55 6.39 -14.37 -3.03
C ALA A 55 7.25 -14.30 -4.30
N ASN A 56 8.56 -14.55 -4.17
CA ASN A 56 9.51 -14.48 -5.29
C ASN A 56 9.69 -15.86 -5.90
N ALA A 57 9.47 -15.99 -7.21
CA ALA A 57 10.17 -17.00 -7.99
C ALA A 57 11.67 -16.62 -8.05
N ALA A 58 12.57 -17.61 -7.96
CA ALA A 58 14.01 -17.36 -7.95
C ALA A 58 14.44 -16.43 -9.12
N ASN A 59 15.23 -15.41 -8.82
CA ASN A 59 15.72 -14.39 -9.76
C ASN A 59 14.65 -13.48 -10.42
N THR A 60 13.53 -13.20 -9.76
CA THR A 60 12.51 -12.24 -10.26
C THR A 60 12.63 -10.89 -9.55
N GLN A 61 12.64 -9.80 -10.32
CA GLN A 61 12.42 -8.43 -9.85
C GLN A 61 11.07 -7.93 -10.37
N TYR A 62 10.25 -7.38 -9.49
CA TYR A 62 8.98 -6.78 -9.88
C TYR A 62 9.22 -5.37 -10.43
N SER A 63 8.72 -5.11 -11.65
CA SER A 63 8.70 -3.76 -12.23
C SER A 63 7.37 -3.05 -12.00
N SER A 64 6.38 -3.75 -11.44
CA SER A 64 5.08 -3.24 -11.07
C SER A 64 5.01 -2.97 -9.56
N ASN A 65 4.47 -1.82 -9.18
CA ASN A 65 4.13 -1.52 -7.78
C ASN A 65 2.71 -1.99 -7.42
N LYS A 66 1.99 -2.62 -8.37
CA LYS A 66 0.60 -3.02 -8.14
C LYS A 66 0.56 -4.23 -7.22
N MET A 67 -0.18 -4.10 -6.13
CA MET A 67 -0.47 -5.18 -5.20
C MET A 67 -1.48 -6.17 -5.79
N THR A 68 -1.43 -7.45 -5.40
CA THR A 68 -2.47 -8.43 -5.77
C THR A 68 -3.85 -8.04 -5.22
N PRO A 69 -4.95 -8.49 -5.87
CA PRO A 69 -6.31 -8.23 -5.37
C PRO A 69 -6.54 -8.72 -3.94
N SER A 70 -5.98 -9.87 -3.56
CA SER A 70 -6.12 -10.43 -2.20
C SER A 70 -5.46 -9.55 -1.15
N SER A 71 -4.22 -9.13 -1.39
CA SER A 71 -3.50 -8.22 -0.48
C SER A 71 -4.18 -6.84 -0.44
N SER A 72 -4.70 -6.35 -1.57
CA SER A 72 -5.48 -5.11 -1.61
C SER A 72 -6.73 -5.20 -0.73
N ILE A 73 -7.47 -6.31 -0.78
CA ILE A 73 -8.66 -6.54 0.07
C ILE A 73 -8.27 -6.53 1.56
N LEU A 74 -7.13 -7.13 1.92
CA LEU A 74 -6.64 -7.09 3.30
C LEU A 74 -6.35 -5.66 3.77
N VAL A 75 -5.68 -4.86 2.95
CA VAL A 75 -5.43 -3.43 3.24
C VAL A 75 -6.75 -2.68 3.39
N SER A 76 -7.72 -2.90 2.50
CA SER A 76 -9.04 -2.28 2.60
C SER A 76 -9.76 -2.63 3.90
N LYS A 77 -9.69 -3.89 4.37
CA LYS A 77 -10.27 -4.31 5.66
C LYS A 77 -9.61 -3.59 6.85
N ILE A 78 -8.28 -3.48 6.83
CA ILE A 78 -7.54 -2.79 7.90
C ILE A 78 -7.87 -1.30 7.90
N LEU A 79 -7.90 -0.65 6.74
CA LEU A 79 -8.30 0.75 6.61
C LEU A 79 -9.75 0.97 7.07
N TRP A 80 -10.67 0.06 6.75
CA TRP A 80 -12.04 0.14 7.21
C TRP A 80 -12.12 0.12 8.74
N ASN A 81 -11.35 -0.75 9.39
CA ASN A 81 -11.24 -0.73 10.85
C ASN A 81 -10.67 0.59 11.38
N TYR A 82 -9.74 1.23 10.66
CA TYR A 82 -9.19 2.53 11.07
C TYR A 82 -10.20 3.66 10.89
N ILE A 83 -11.05 3.60 9.85
CA ILE A 83 -12.18 4.51 9.65
C ILE A 83 -13.18 4.34 10.79
N TRP A 84 -13.54 3.11 11.11
CA TRP A 84 -14.47 2.80 12.20
C TRP A 84 -13.97 3.32 13.55
N ASN A 85 -12.67 3.23 13.79
CA ASN A 85 -12.01 3.75 14.99
C ASN A 85 -11.60 5.24 14.89
N GLN A 86 -12.09 5.98 13.89
CA GLN A 86 -11.86 7.42 13.72
C GLN A 86 -10.37 7.82 13.67
N LYS A 87 -9.50 6.94 13.18
CA LYS A 87 -8.06 7.22 12.99
C LYS A 87 -7.76 7.83 11.62
N VAL A 88 -8.58 7.49 10.63
CA VAL A 88 -8.52 8.03 9.27
C VAL A 88 -9.93 8.27 8.76
N PHE A 89 -10.12 9.23 7.86
CA PHE A 89 -11.40 9.47 7.19
C PHE A 89 -11.24 9.46 5.68
N ILE A 90 -12.29 9.09 4.95
CA ILE A 90 -12.33 9.24 3.49
C ILE A 90 -12.45 10.73 3.18
N ALA A 91 -11.57 11.23 2.31
CA ALA A 91 -11.65 12.59 1.80
C ALA A 91 -12.58 12.63 0.58
N PHE A 92 -13.75 13.25 0.74
CA PHE A 92 -14.72 13.42 -0.35
C PHE A 92 -14.45 14.64 -1.24
N GLY A 93 -13.68 15.60 -0.72
CA GLY A 93 -13.30 16.80 -1.47
C GLY A 93 -12.03 16.59 -2.30
N GLU A 94 -11.87 17.38 -3.35
CA GLU A 94 -10.63 17.42 -4.11
C GLU A 94 -9.62 18.34 -3.42
N ASN A 95 -8.38 17.86 -3.28
CA ASN A 95 -7.25 18.69 -2.85
C ASN A 95 -6.40 19.06 -4.08
N PRO A 96 -6.47 20.31 -4.58
CA PRO A 96 -5.81 20.73 -5.81
C PRO A 96 -4.28 20.73 -5.71
N TYR A 97 -3.72 20.59 -4.50
CA TYR A 97 -2.29 20.56 -4.25
C TYR A 97 -1.72 19.16 -4.08
N THR A 98 -2.54 18.13 -4.28
CA THR A 98 -2.09 16.73 -4.15
C THR A 98 -2.07 16.03 -5.49
N ALA A 99 -1.14 15.08 -5.63
CA ALA A 99 -1.08 14.23 -6.82
C ALA A 99 -2.37 13.43 -6.92
N ASN A 100 -3.15 13.71 -7.96
CA ASN A 100 -4.38 13.01 -8.29
C ASN A 100 -4.06 11.84 -9.22
N TYR A 101 -4.10 10.63 -8.68
CA TYR A 101 -4.24 9.45 -9.51
C TYR A 101 -5.71 9.35 -9.93
N LYS A 102 -5.96 9.12 -11.22
CA LYS A 102 -7.31 8.92 -11.73
C LYS A 102 -7.95 7.73 -11.00
N ASP A 103 -9.19 7.90 -10.53
CA ASP A 103 -9.98 6.87 -9.85
C ASP A 103 -9.33 6.33 -8.54
N ASP A 104 -8.63 7.20 -7.78
CA ASP A 104 -7.95 6.83 -6.52
C ASP A 104 -8.66 7.40 -5.28
N THR A 105 -8.91 6.54 -4.30
CA THR A 105 -9.56 6.92 -3.04
C THR A 105 -8.58 7.64 -2.14
N ARG A 106 -9.01 8.80 -1.63
CA ARG A 106 -8.22 9.67 -0.77
C ARG A 106 -8.65 9.56 0.69
N PHE A 107 -7.69 9.74 1.59
CA PHE A 107 -7.90 9.64 3.04
C PHE A 107 -7.14 10.74 3.78
N VAL A 108 -7.73 11.23 4.86
CA VAL A 108 -7.07 12.13 5.81
C VAL A 108 -6.76 11.40 7.12
N VAL A 109 -5.63 11.73 7.72
CA VAL A 109 -5.20 11.17 9.02
C VAL A 109 -5.63 12.10 10.15
N VAL A 110 -6.21 11.53 11.20
CA VAL A 110 -6.55 12.27 12.43
C VAL A 110 -5.32 12.23 13.34
N LYS A 111 -4.85 13.42 13.76
CA LYS A 111 -3.71 13.57 14.68
C LYS A 111 -4.17 14.04 16.05
#